data_AF-A0A2E3QVK2-F1
#
_entry.id   AF-A0A2E3QVK2-F1
#
_cell.length_a   1.000
_cell.length_b   1.000
_cell.length_c   1.000
_cell.angle_alpha   90.00
_cell.angle_beta   90.00
_cell.angle_gamma   90.00
#
_symmetry.space_group_name_H-M   'P 1'
#
loop_
_entity.id
_entity.type
_entity.pdbx_description
1 polymer ?
#
loop_
_entity_poly.entity_id
_entity_poly.type
_entity_poly.pdbx_seq_one_letter_code
_entity_poly.pdbx_strand_id
1 'polypeptide(L)'
;MKTLLLLLLALVGSPAAFAGASSFEPVSSSSEAMDTFTILVAPSGSAAYAYAQTQDNGSTIFAQSALWRAVRDAAALVNEGGERTVLVLVAEGDYPGQFAAGIQRVPKLENADATLKVFGGMNDDFSERDPFSRPSRVPTAMGRDGAIFQIAGNSVIREVVISGLVLDASPSNNYDVMSGSLQKGSSNSNPVIGWAQMEAERVVIADNVIANGAMAGFQIGSTPPVAGTGEVVIQNNVFLNNLLALRTQTFGRRAGFPYARLLVRNNKFALNFPFNPDPTSSNVSAVEWHNDNSFDELVFENNIFAFNPGGAFQSDWAPDRLPALTIRDNLFYFNGPLFGESGAGAVIVAGKFGTNPQYILLDIDGVRDNLDAEVSGNTFIDPQLRLALVADQPVDRSFIRAQVDELEDPRELFGFGSGPVEVSTFAPEMLYDERVVPVTGRPAARPYGIQRNDVWGMDD
;
A
#
# COMPACT_ATOMS: atom_id res chain seq x y z
N MET A 1 63.86 -22.82 -40.47
CA MET A 1 63.24 -22.16 -41.65
C MET A 1 61.77 -21.95 -41.35
N LYS A 2 61.33 -20.68 -41.36
CA LYS A 2 59.98 -20.13 -41.65
C LYS A 2 58.77 -20.87 -41.05
N THR A 3 58.19 -20.41 -39.94
CA THR A 3 57.09 -19.41 -39.85
C THR A 3 55.78 -19.83 -40.52
N LEU A 4 54.77 -20.19 -39.72
CA LEU A 4 53.32 -19.82 -39.80
C LEU A 4 52.59 -20.65 -38.72
N LEU A 5 52.25 -20.13 -37.54
CA LEU A 5 51.14 -19.23 -37.22
C LEU A 5 49.77 -19.81 -37.61
N LEU A 6 49.08 -20.44 -36.65
CA LEU A 6 47.63 -20.31 -36.49
C LEU A 6 47.29 -20.51 -35.01
N LEU A 7 46.86 -19.42 -34.37
CA LEU A 7 46.42 -19.34 -32.98
C LEU A 7 44.91 -19.62 -32.96
N LEU A 8 44.47 -20.74 -32.38
CA LEU A 8 43.07 -20.97 -32.03
C LEU A 8 42.92 -20.71 -30.52
N LEU A 9 42.44 -19.52 -30.15
CA LEU A 9 41.98 -19.25 -28.79
C LEU A 9 40.53 -19.74 -28.68
N ALA A 10 40.31 -20.76 -27.86
CA ALA A 10 38.99 -21.14 -27.40
C ALA A 10 38.53 -20.11 -26.34
N LEU A 11 37.56 -19.28 -26.70
CA LEU A 11 36.78 -18.47 -25.76
C LEU A 11 35.71 -19.37 -25.13
N VAL A 12 35.88 -19.71 -23.86
CA VAL A 12 34.81 -20.21 -23.00
C VAL A 12 34.00 -18.99 -22.56
N GLY A 13 32.83 -18.81 -23.16
CA GLY A 13 31.88 -17.77 -22.77
C GLY A 13 31.13 -18.18 -21.50
N SER A 14 31.37 -17.45 -20.41
CA SER A 14 30.47 -17.38 -19.25
C SER A 14 29.31 -16.44 -19.58
N PRO A 15 28.07 -16.70 -19.12
CA PRO A 15 26.96 -15.79 -19.33
C PRO A 15 27.16 -14.54 -18.47
N ALA A 16 27.29 -13.38 -19.11
CA ALA A 16 27.30 -12.09 -18.45
C ALA A 16 25.89 -11.80 -17.91
N ALA A 17 25.79 -11.63 -16.59
CA ALA A 17 24.66 -11.01 -15.95
C ALA A 17 24.57 -9.55 -16.40
N PHE A 18 23.43 -9.16 -16.98
CA PHE A 18 23.10 -7.77 -17.24
C PHE A 18 22.82 -7.07 -15.91
N ALA A 19 23.84 -6.44 -15.35
CA ALA A 19 23.69 -5.43 -14.31
C ALA A 19 23.64 -4.05 -14.99
N GLY A 20 22.44 -3.62 -15.36
CA GLY A 20 22.19 -2.24 -15.76
C GLY A 20 22.13 -1.34 -14.54
N ALA A 21 23.29 -1.00 -13.96
CA ALA A 21 23.37 0.05 -12.95
C ALA A 21 23.33 1.41 -13.68
N SER A 22 22.20 2.11 -13.61
CA SER A 22 22.13 3.52 -13.98
C SER A 22 22.95 4.32 -12.95
N SER A 23 24.14 4.76 -13.35
CA SER A 23 24.98 5.65 -12.53
C SER A 23 24.35 7.05 -12.51
N PHE A 24 23.65 7.38 -11.42
CA PHE A 24 23.40 8.77 -11.05
C PHE A 24 24.71 9.38 -10.57
N GLU A 25 25.20 10.41 -11.24
CA GLU A 25 26.27 11.25 -10.70
C GLU A 25 25.72 12.03 -9.50
N PRO A 26 26.40 12.01 -8.33
CA PRO A 26 25.98 12.81 -7.20
C PRO A 26 26.26 14.29 -7.52
N VAL A 27 25.19 15.09 -7.57
CA VAL A 27 25.31 16.55 -7.54
C VAL A 27 25.90 16.91 -6.19
N SER A 28 27.13 17.38 -6.20
CA SER A 28 27.82 17.97 -5.05
C SER A 28 27.11 19.28 -4.66
N SER A 29 26.11 19.20 -3.79
CA SER A 29 25.70 20.32 -2.94
C SER A 29 26.40 20.18 -1.60
N SER A 30 27.04 21.25 -1.15
CA SER A 30 27.59 21.38 0.19
C SER A 30 26.44 21.27 1.20
N SER A 31 26.25 20.09 1.81
CA SER A 31 25.22 19.88 2.83
C SER A 31 25.66 20.53 4.14
N GLU A 32 25.06 21.67 4.48
CA GLU A 32 24.81 21.92 5.90
C GLU A 32 23.99 20.72 6.41
N ALA A 33 24.38 20.13 7.54
CA ALA A 33 23.69 18.96 8.07
C ALA A 33 22.23 19.31 8.31
N MET A 34 21.30 18.62 7.64
CA MET A 34 19.86 18.82 7.86
C MET A 34 19.55 18.61 9.34
N ASP A 35 18.76 19.51 9.94
CA ASP A 35 18.32 19.35 11.32
C ASP A 35 17.39 18.14 11.41
N THR A 36 17.84 17.09 12.11
CA THR A 36 17.04 15.88 12.35
C THR A 36 16.47 15.87 13.76
N PHE A 37 15.15 15.77 13.84
CA PHE A 37 14.41 15.60 15.09
C PHE A 37 13.80 14.20 15.15
N THR A 38 13.89 13.55 16.31
CA THR A 38 13.36 12.22 16.54
C THR A 38 12.31 12.24 17.65
N ILE A 39 11.14 11.68 17.39
CA ILE A 39 10.10 11.45 18.37
C ILE A 39 9.97 9.95 18.56
N LEU A 40 10.37 9.46 19.73
CA LEU A 40 10.22 8.08 20.14
C LEU A 40 8.83 7.88 20.76
N VAL A 41 8.03 7.02 20.15
CA VAL A 41 6.63 6.80 20.50
C VAL A 41 6.45 5.39 21.04
N ALA A 42 5.89 5.27 22.24
CA ALA A 42 5.59 3.99 22.86
C ALA A 42 4.43 4.10 23.85
N PRO A 43 3.62 3.05 24.08
CA PRO A 43 2.51 3.12 25.03
C PRO A 43 2.98 3.42 26.46
N SER A 44 2.25 4.28 27.17
CA SER A 44 2.57 4.60 28.57
C SER A 44 2.71 3.34 29.43
N GLY A 45 3.83 3.21 30.14
CA GLY A 45 4.12 2.09 31.03
C GLY A 45 4.78 0.87 30.36
N SER A 46 5.07 0.91 29.06
CA SER A 46 5.88 -0.12 28.39
C SER A 46 7.38 0.05 28.66
N ALA A 47 8.17 -1.00 28.39
CA ALA A 47 9.62 -0.93 28.40
C ALA A 47 10.15 0.06 27.36
N ALA A 48 9.58 0.04 26.15
CA ALA A 48 9.83 1.04 25.12
C ALA A 48 9.64 2.49 25.58
N TYR A 49 8.57 2.79 26.31
CA TYR A 49 8.34 4.16 26.78
C TYR A 49 9.34 4.54 27.88
N ALA A 50 9.68 3.62 28.78
CA ALA A 50 10.72 3.86 29.78
C ALA A 50 12.08 4.13 29.12
N TYR A 51 12.43 3.39 28.07
CA TYR A 51 13.64 3.66 27.28
C TYR A 51 13.56 5.02 26.59
N ALA A 52 12.46 5.34 25.91
CA ALA A 52 12.27 6.63 25.23
C ALA A 52 12.49 7.83 26.18
N GLN A 53 12.00 7.74 27.42
CA GLN A 53 12.20 8.78 28.44
C GLN A 53 13.67 8.97 28.83
N THR A 54 14.52 7.94 28.70
CA THR A 54 15.96 8.05 28.96
C THR A 54 16.72 8.72 27.82
N GLN A 55 16.15 8.72 26.61
CA GLN A 55 16.74 9.33 25.41
C GLN A 55 16.25 10.76 25.17
N ASP A 56 15.10 11.14 25.74
CA ASP A 56 14.54 12.49 25.63
C ASP A 56 15.53 13.54 26.16
N ASN A 57 15.90 14.48 25.29
CA ASN A 57 16.85 15.55 25.59
C ASN A 57 16.22 16.94 25.46
N GLY A 58 14.91 17.02 25.21
CA GLY A 58 14.15 18.26 25.08
C GLY A 58 14.54 19.18 23.91
N SER A 59 15.35 18.70 22.96
CA SER A 59 15.83 19.51 21.82
C SER A 59 15.74 18.78 20.48
N THR A 60 16.36 17.61 20.36
CA THR A 60 16.44 16.82 19.12
C THR A 60 15.80 15.45 19.26
N ILE A 61 15.64 14.94 20.47
CA ILE A 61 14.97 13.67 20.76
C ILE A 61 13.88 13.93 21.80
N PHE A 62 12.67 13.47 21.51
CA PHE A 62 11.48 13.63 22.36
C PHE A 62 10.81 12.28 22.61
N ALA A 63 10.29 12.06 23.82
CA ALA A 63 9.49 10.89 24.15
C ALA A 63 7.99 11.21 24.12
N GLN A 64 7.20 10.34 23.51
CA GLN A 64 5.74 10.49 23.44
C GLN A 64 5.03 9.19 23.76
N SER A 65 3.97 9.27 24.58
CA SER A 65 3.20 8.10 24.97
C SER A 65 2.07 7.73 23.99
N ALA A 66 1.82 8.58 22.99
CA ALA A 66 0.72 8.43 22.06
C ALA A 66 1.07 8.94 20.67
N LEU A 67 0.76 8.14 19.64
CA LEU A 67 1.04 8.47 18.23
C LEU A 67 0.38 9.77 17.79
N TRP A 68 -0.88 10.02 18.17
CA TRP A 68 -1.59 11.23 17.76
C TRP A 68 -0.95 12.52 18.30
N ARG A 69 -0.28 12.45 19.46
CA ARG A 69 0.52 13.57 20.00
C ARG A 69 1.82 13.70 19.25
N ALA A 70 2.50 12.58 19.00
CA ALA A 70 3.74 12.56 18.26
C ALA A 70 3.60 13.16 16.85
N VAL A 71 2.55 12.81 16.09
CA VAL A 71 2.33 13.40 14.76
C VAL A 71 1.91 14.87 14.81
N ARG A 72 1.26 15.31 15.89
CA ARG A 72 0.96 16.73 16.13
C ARG A 72 2.24 17.52 16.39
N ASP A 73 3.10 16.99 17.26
CA ASP A 73 4.36 17.62 17.64
C ASP A 73 5.35 17.58 16.47
N ALA A 74 5.32 16.52 15.67
CA ALA A 74 6.07 16.43 14.41
C ALA A 74 5.68 17.52 13.42
N ALA A 75 4.38 17.79 13.25
CA ALA A 75 3.92 18.89 12.40
C ALA A 75 4.37 20.26 12.93
N ALA A 76 4.39 20.46 14.25
CA ALA A 76 4.91 21.68 14.84
C ALA A 76 6.40 21.86 14.52
N LEU A 77 7.21 20.81 14.68
CA LEU A 77 8.62 20.81 14.31
C LEU A 77 8.84 21.05 12.82
N VAL A 78 8.06 20.39 11.94
CA VAL A 78 8.12 20.62 10.48
C VAL A 78 7.91 22.11 10.15
N ASN A 79 6.97 22.75 10.82
CA ASN A 79 6.53 24.12 10.53
C ASN A 79 7.43 25.22 11.09
N GLU A 80 8.48 24.92 11.85
CA GLU A 80 9.43 25.97 12.27
C GLU A 80 10.35 26.44 11.12
N GLY A 81 10.32 25.76 9.97
CA GLY A 81 10.96 26.20 8.72
C GLY A 81 12.37 25.65 8.46
N GLY A 82 12.90 25.85 7.25
CA GLY A 82 14.22 25.34 6.85
C GLY A 82 14.24 23.85 6.50
N GLU A 83 15.39 23.40 6.00
CA GLU A 83 15.64 21.99 5.65
C GLU A 83 15.76 21.13 6.91
N ARG A 84 14.71 20.36 7.21
CA ARG A 84 14.66 19.51 8.41
C ARG A 84 14.00 18.17 8.14
N THR A 85 14.42 17.16 8.89
CA THR A 85 13.81 15.83 8.90
C THR A 85 13.21 15.55 10.27
N VAL A 86 11.93 15.21 10.31
CA VAL A 86 11.27 14.78 11.54
C VAL A 86 10.93 13.30 11.43
N LEU A 87 11.57 12.51 12.29
CA LEU A 87 11.39 11.07 12.43
C LEU A 87 10.43 10.79 13.59
N VAL A 88 9.37 10.03 13.34
CA VAL A 88 8.46 9.50 14.35
C VAL A 88 8.65 8.00 14.38
N LEU A 89 9.40 7.50 15.37
CA LEU A 89 9.68 6.08 15.54
C LEU A 89 8.67 5.49 16.53
N VAL A 90 7.95 4.47 16.12
CA VAL A 90 6.79 3.93 16.86
C VAL A 90 7.06 2.49 17.22
N ALA A 91 7.16 2.24 18.53
CA ALA A 91 7.31 0.89 19.08
C ALA A 91 6.08 0.02 18.80
N GLU A 92 6.24 -1.29 18.92
CA GLU A 92 5.12 -2.22 18.96
C GLU A 92 4.08 -1.81 20.02
N GLY A 93 2.81 -2.07 19.73
CA GLY A 93 1.71 -1.78 20.64
C GLY A 93 0.51 -1.13 19.97
N ASP A 94 -0.47 -0.76 20.79
CA ASP A 94 -1.76 -0.21 20.35
C ASP A 94 -1.82 1.32 20.55
N TYR A 95 -2.19 2.03 19.48
CA TYR A 95 -2.24 3.48 19.41
C TYR A 95 -3.64 3.94 18.99
N PRO A 96 -4.61 4.00 19.93
CA PRO A 96 -6.03 4.18 19.61
C PRO A 96 -6.41 5.60 19.16
N GLY A 97 -5.43 6.50 19.00
CA GLY A 97 -5.67 7.89 18.60
C GLY A 97 -6.34 8.72 19.70
N GLN A 98 -6.75 9.94 19.35
CA GLN A 98 -7.42 10.83 20.29
C GLN A 98 -8.80 10.28 20.65
N PHE A 99 -9.15 10.26 21.94
CA PHE A 99 -10.41 9.71 22.46
C PHE A 99 -10.74 8.27 22.04
N ALA A 100 -9.70 7.49 21.70
CA ALA A 100 -9.83 6.13 21.19
C ALA A 100 -10.62 6.00 19.87
N ALA A 101 -10.66 7.05 19.05
CA ALA A 101 -11.36 7.05 17.77
C ALA A 101 -10.63 6.29 16.63
N GLY A 102 -9.37 5.89 16.85
CA GLY A 102 -8.53 5.26 15.84
C GLY A 102 -8.07 6.21 14.74
N ILE A 103 -7.95 7.50 15.03
CA ILE A 103 -7.52 8.52 14.06
C ILE A 103 -6.19 9.13 14.48
N GLN A 104 -5.23 9.13 13.55
CA GLN A 104 -3.96 9.85 13.59
C GLN A 104 -4.04 11.01 12.61
N ARG A 105 -4.28 12.21 13.12
CA ARG A 105 -4.40 13.42 12.31
C ARG A 105 -3.12 14.23 12.42
N VAL A 106 -2.34 14.25 11.35
CA VAL A 106 -1.22 15.18 11.19
C VAL A 106 -1.80 16.57 10.91
N PRO A 107 -1.48 17.59 11.73
CA PRO A 107 -1.84 18.98 11.43
C PRO A 107 -1.27 19.46 10.08
N LYS A 108 -1.70 20.64 9.64
CA LYS A 108 -1.26 21.21 8.36
C LYS A 108 0.25 21.40 8.37
N LEU A 109 0.90 20.95 7.30
CA LEU A 109 2.33 21.11 7.06
C LEU A 109 2.53 22.28 6.09
N GLU A 110 3.45 23.19 6.39
CA GLU A 110 3.64 24.44 5.64
C GLU A 110 5.11 24.68 5.23
N ASN A 111 5.92 23.63 5.24
CA ASN A 111 7.35 23.71 4.95
C ASN A 111 7.72 22.80 3.77
N ALA A 112 7.88 23.39 2.59
CA ALA A 112 8.19 22.71 1.34
C ALA A 112 9.54 22.00 1.31
N ASP A 113 10.44 22.33 2.24
CA ASP A 113 11.81 21.79 2.30
C ASP A 113 11.95 20.66 3.34
N ALA A 114 10.92 20.43 4.16
CA ALA A 114 10.96 19.44 5.24
C ALA A 114 10.57 18.03 4.79
N THR A 115 11.03 17.05 5.57
CA THR A 115 10.63 15.64 5.45
C THR A 115 9.98 15.18 6.75
N LEU A 116 8.85 14.47 6.64
CA LEU A 116 8.19 13.77 7.75
C LEU A 116 8.24 12.27 7.50
N LYS A 117 8.86 11.51 8.39
CA LYS A 117 8.86 10.04 8.33
C LYS A 117 8.22 9.45 9.59
N VAL A 118 7.22 8.59 9.41
CA VAL A 118 6.58 7.83 10.49
C VAL A 118 6.89 6.35 10.27
N PHE A 119 7.57 5.74 11.24
CA PHE A 119 8.04 4.36 11.20
C PHE A 119 7.50 3.57 12.38
N GLY A 120 6.51 2.72 12.14
CA GLY A 120 6.11 1.66 13.06
C GLY A 120 6.96 0.41 12.92
N GLY A 121 6.82 -0.48 13.90
CA GLY A 121 7.57 -1.75 13.93
C GLY A 121 8.78 -1.78 14.85
N MET A 122 8.97 -0.78 15.71
CA MET A 122 10.19 -0.68 16.53
C MET A 122 10.14 -1.63 17.73
N ASN A 123 11.30 -2.18 18.08
CA ASN A 123 11.50 -2.92 19.34
C ASN A 123 11.61 -1.98 20.56
N ASP A 124 11.78 -2.56 21.76
CA ASP A 124 11.76 -1.82 23.02
C ASP A 124 12.88 -0.78 23.19
N ASP A 125 14.01 -0.92 22.51
CA ASP A 125 15.12 0.05 22.56
C ASP A 125 15.28 0.84 21.26
N PHE A 126 14.33 0.73 20.34
CA PHE A 126 14.31 1.37 19.04
C PHE A 126 15.56 1.09 18.17
N SER A 127 16.29 0.00 18.44
CA SER A 127 17.47 -0.40 17.66
C SER A 127 17.15 -1.31 16.47
N GLU A 128 15.99 -1.97 16.50
CA GLU A 128 15.54 -2.88 15.44
C GLU A 128 14.12 -2.52 14.98
N ARG A 129 13.86 -2.77 13.69
CA ARG A 129 12.54 -2.57 13.08
C ARG A 129 12.09 -3.82 12.34
N ASP A 130 10.93 -4.35 12.72
CA ASP A 130 10.22 -5.39 11.96
C ASP A 130 8.71 -5.12 12.04
N PRO A 131 8.13 -4.39 11.08
CA PRO A 131 6.72 -3.97 11.16
C PRO A 131 5.71 -5.11 11.15
N PHE A 132 6.09 -6.27 10.61
CA PHE A 132 5.18 -7.41 10.51
C PHE A 132 5.26 -8.31 11.75
N SER A 133 6.42 -8.40 12.40
CA SER A 133 6.57 -9.19 13.62
C SER A 133 6.40 -8.37 14.91
N ARG A 134 6.53 -7.03 14.85
CA ARG A 134 6.43 -6.09 15.98
C ARG A 134 5.41 -4.96 15.71
N PRO A 135 4.16 -5.29 15.37
CA PRO A 135 3.24 -4.32 14.77
C PRO A 135 2.87 -3.14 15.68
N SER A 136 2.89 -1.94 15.10
CA SER A 136 2.29 -0.73 15.66
C SER A 136 0.84 -0.60 15.15
N ARG A 137 -0.12 -0.97 15.99
CA ARG A 137 -1.54 -1.08 15.63
C ARG A 137 -2.30 0.20 15.92
N VAL A 138 -3.18 0.62 15.01
CA VAL A 138 -4.11 1.74 15.23
C VAL A 138 -5.53 1.17 15.33
N PRO A 139 -5.96 0.72 16.52
CA PRO A 139 -7.30 0.18 16.70
C PRO A 139 -8.35 1.28 16.47
N THR A 140 -9.42 0.95 15.77
CA THR A 140 -10.52 1.87 15.47
C THR A 140 -11.76 1.60 16.33
N ALA A 141 -12.70 2.55 16.30
CA ALA A 141 -13.98 2.44 16.97
C ALA A 141 -15.13 2.76 16.00
N MET A 142 -16.33 2.24 16.29
CA MET A 142 -17.54 2.57 15.55
C MET A 142 -17.75 4.09 15.45
N GLY A 143 -18.16 4.57 14.28
CA GLY A 143 -18.46 5.99 14.08
C GLY A 143 -17.23 6.89 13.92
N ARG A 144 -16.05 6.33 13.58
CA ARG A 144 -14.90 7.08 13.05
C ARG A 144 -15.37 8.13 12.01
N ASP A 145 -14.78 9.33 11.99
CA ASP A 145 -15.24 10.46 11.16
C ASP A 145 -14.25 10.92 10.06
N GLY A 146 -13.11 10.24 9.93
CA GLY A 146 -12.07 10.54 8.94
C GLY A 146 -11.14 9.36 8.73
N ALA A 147 -10.19 9.44 7.78
CA ALA A 147 -9.20 8.38 7.55
C ALA A 147 -8.41 8.04 8.84
N ILE A 148 -8.00 6.76 8.97
CA ILE A 148 -7.25 6.27 10.15
C ILE A 148 -5.94 7.03 10.27
N PHE A 149 -5.21 7.15 9.15
CA PHE A 149 -4.08 8.05 9.04
C PHE A 149 -4.40 9.15 8.03
N GLN A 150 -4.32 10.40 8.47
CA GLN A 150 -4.62 11.55 7.62
C GLN A 150 -3.72 12.74 7.87
N ILE A 151 -3.47 13.49 6.81
CA ILE A 151 -2.77 14.77 6.84
C ILE A 151 -3.79 15.86 6.55
N ALA A 152 -3.76 16.94 7.32
CA ALA A 152 -4.66 18.06 7.10
C ALA A 152 -4.47 18.63 5.69
N GLY A 153 -5.57 19.03 5.08
CA GLY A 153 -5.53 19.46 3.68
C GLY A 153 -4.83 20.79 3.45
N ASN A 154 -4.46 21.06 2.20
CA ASN A 154 -3.63 22.20 1.81
C ASN A 154 -2.24 22.20 2.44
N SER A 155 -1.72 21.02 2.77
CA SER A 155 -0.35 20.85 3.26
C SER A 155 0.67 20.96 2.13
N VAL A 156 1.85 21.47 2.46
CA VAL A 156 3.02 21.58 1.57
C VAL A 156 4.21 21.01 2.31
N ILE A 157 4.88 20.02 1.72
CA ILE A 157 6.03 19.32 2.30
C ILE A 157 6.88 18.71 1.21
N ARG A 158 8.20 18.54 1.40
CA ARG A 158 9.06 17.87 0.40
C ARG A 158 8.71 16.39 0.29
N GLU A 159 8.76 15.71 1.42
CA GLU A 159 8.58 14.26 1.50
C GLU A 159 7.74 13.84 2.71
N VAL A 160 6.85 12.87 2.49
CA VAL A 160 6.15 12.14 3.54
C VAL A 160 6.38 10.64 3.37
N VAL A 161 6.78 9.99 4.47
CA VAL A 161 6.89 8.53 4.56
C VAL A 161 5.96 8.04 5.67
N ILE A 162 4.97 7.22 5.33
CA ILE A 162 4.13 6.51 6.32
C ILE A 162 4.41 5.04 6.20
N SER A 163 4.99 4.47 7.26
CA SER A 163 5.47 3.11 7.18
C SER A 163 5.32 2.30 8.46
N GLY A 164 5.00 1.02 8.29
CA GLY A 164 4.99 0.03 9.37
C GLY A 164 3.80 0.10 10.32
N LEU A 165 2.66 0.64 9.88
CA LEU A 165 1.44 0.71 10.68
C LEU A 165 0.45 -0.38 10.28
N VAL A 166 -0.25 -0.94 11.27
CA VAL A 166 -1.44 -1.77 11.04
C VAL A 166 -2.67 -0.88 11.16
N LEU A 167 -3.28 -0.59 10.02
CA LEU A 167 -4.42 0.30 9.85
C LEU A 167 -5.63 -0.53 9.43
N ASP A 168 -6.44 -0.90 10.42
CA ASP A 168 -7.61 -1.73 10.25
C ASP A 168 -8.89 -0.91 10.50
N ALA A 169 -9.72 -0.78 9.47
CA ALA A 169 -10.98 -0.06 9.59
C ALA A 169 -12.07 -0.84 10.35
N SER A 170 -11.86 -2.11 10.67
CA SER A 170 -12.71 -2.84 11.62
C SER A 170 -12.35 -2.46 13.06
N PRO A 171 -13.32 -2.29 13.99
CA PRO A 171 -14.77 -2.41 13.83
C PRO A 171 -15.47 -1.10 13.43
N SER A 172 -14.75 -0.10 12.89
CA SER A 172 -15.37 1.19 12.54
C SER A 172 -16.39 1.12 11.40
N ASN A 173 -16.38 0.04 10.62
CA ASN A 173 -17.30 -0.20 9.52
C ASN A 173 -18.45 -1.15 9.90
N ASN A 174 -19.53 -1.09 9.12
CA ASN A 174 -20.70 -1.93 9.28
C ASN A 174 -20.61 -3.16 8.39
N TYR A 175 -20.94 -4.32 8.96
CA TYR A 175 -21.05 -5.58 8.26
C TYR A 175 -22.49 -6.07 8.31
N ASP A 176 -22.95 -6.65 7.21
CA ASP A 176 -24.28 -7.25 7.13
C ASP A 176 -24.36 -8.47 8.06
N VAL A 177 -25.38 -8.53 8.92
CA VAL A 177 -25.51 -9.58 9.94
C VAL A 177 -25.81 -10.96 9.36
N MET A 178 -26.33 -11.05 8.13
CA MET A 178 -26.71 -12.32 7.51
C MET A 178 -25.59 -12.90 6.63
N SER A 179 -24.89 -12.03 5.91
CA SER A 179 -23.84 -12.38 4.95
C SER A 179 -22.43 -12.06 5.43
N GLY A 180 -22.28 -11.46 6.62
CA GLY A 180 -20.99 -11.01 7.16
C GLY A 180 -20.25 -9.98 6.30
N SER A 181 -20.91 -9.39 5.30
CA SER A 181 -20.26 -8.62 4.24
C SER A 181 -20.20 -7.12 4.54
N LEU A 182 -19.07 -6.48 4.20
CA LEU A 182 -18.85 -5.06 4.39
C LEU A 182 -19.88 -4.21 3.62
N GLN A 183 -20.59 -3.34 4.35
CA GLN A 183 -21.66 -2.52 3.80
C GLN A 183 -21.16 -1.10 3.46
N LYS A 184 -20.86 -0.84 2.19
CA LYS A 184 -20.40 0.47 1.68
C LYS A 184 -21.25 1.68 2.11
N GLY A 185 -22.58 1.58 1.98
CA GLY A 185 -23.49 2.72 2.17
C GLY A 185 -23.80 3.07 3.62
N SER A 186 -23.57 2.13 4.54
CA SER A 186 -23.73 2.33 5.99
C SER A 186 -22.38 2.48 6.70
N SER A 187 -21.27 2.14 6.05
CA SER A 187 -19.90 2.29 6.58
C SER A 187 -19.32 3.68 6.34
N ASN A 188 -18.14 3.93 6.92
CA ASN A 188 -17.43 5.18 6.75
C ASN A 188 -16.97 5.38 5.29
N SER A 189 -17.24 6.57 4.74
CA SER A 189 -16.91 6.95 3.36
C SER A 189 -15.50 7.53 3.18
N ASN A 190 -14.65 7.47 4.20
CA ASN A 190 -13.25 7.87 4.14
C ASN A 190 -12.34 6.66 3.85
N PRO A 191 -11.23 6.86 3.12
CA PRO A 191 -10.24 5.80 2.94
C PRO A 191 -9.57 5.42 4.27
N VAL A 192 -8.79 4.33 4.27
CA VAL A 192 -7.98 3.93 5.43
C VAL A 192 -6.82 4.90 5.64
N ILE A 193 -6.08 5.20 4.56
CA ILE A 193 -5.11 6.29 4.49
C ILE A 193 -5.61 7.31 3.48
N GLY A 194 -5.63 8.59 3.86
CA GLY A 194 -5.93 9.63 2.91
C GLY A 194 -5.81 11.04 3.47
N TRP A 195 -5.66 11.98 2.56
CA TRP A 195 -5.65 13.42 2.82
C TRP A 195 -6.21 14.12 1.58
N ALA A 196 -6.56 15.39 1.73
CA ALA A 196 -7.05 16.20 0.61
C ALA A 196 -6.03 17.29 0.30
N GLN A 197 -5.64 17.46 -0.96
CA GLN A 197 -4.94 18.66 -1.42
C GLN A 197 -3.56 18.88 -0.77
N MET A 198 -2.69 17.88 -0.78
CA MET A 198 -1.27 18.04 -0.42
C MET A 198 -0.43 18.38 -1.65
N GLU A 199 0.64 19.16 -1.48
CA GLU A 199 1.72 19.34 -2.44
C GLU A 199 2.97 18.66 -1.87
N ALA A 200 3.55 17.69 -2.59
CA ALA A 200 4.78 17.02 -2.17
C ALA A 200 5.59 16.49 -3.33
N GLU A 201 6.93 16.53 -3.24
CA GLU A 201 7.81 15.92 -4.22
C GLU A 201 7.80 14.40 -4.11
N ARG A 202 7.70 13.87 -2.88
CA ARG A 202 7.75 12.43 -2.63
C ARG A 202 6.74 11.97 -1.60
N VAL A 203 5.97 10.95 -1.94
CA VAL A 203 5.06 10.27 -1.00
C VAL A 203 5.41 8.79 -0.97
N VAL A 204 5.71 8.26 0.21
CA VAL A 204 6.03 6.85 0.41
C VAL A 204 5.03 6.22 1.38
N ILE A 205 4.34 5.19 0.93
CA ILE A 205 3.50 4.31 1.74
C ILE A 205 4.19 2.94 1.76
N ALA A 206 4.77 2.56 2.90
CA ALA A 206 5.62 1.38 2.97
C ALA A 206 5.32 0.44 4.15
N ASP A 207 5.43 -0.88 4.00
CA ASP A 207 5.37 -1.83 5.14
C ASP A 207 4.06 -1.77 5.95
N ASN A 208 2.98 -1.20 5.42
CA ASN A 208 1.72 -1.08 6.16
C ASN A 208 0.81 -2.28 5.92
N VAL A 209 -0.08 -2.52 6.87
CA VAL A 209 -1.27 -3.35 6.67
C VAL A 209 -2.47 -2.41 6.57
N ILE A 210 -3.18 -2.48 5.45
CA ILE A 210 -4.28 -1.58 5.08
C ILE A 210 -5.50 -2.46 4.84
N ALA A 211 -6.39 -2.52 5.84
CA ALA A 211 -7.45 -3.52 5.88
C ALA A 211 -8.85 -2.95 6.04
N ASN A 212 -9.81 -3.68 5.47
CA ASN A 212 -11.25 -3.50 5.71
C ASN A 212 -11.83 -2.14 5.29
N GLY A 213 -11.20 -1.42 4.35
CA GLY A 213 -11.66 -0.12 3.89
C GLY A 213 -12.96 -0.21 3.06
N ALA A 214 -14.02 0.49 3.50
CA ALA A 214 -15.31 0.54 2.79
C ALA A 214 -15.35 1.55 1.64
N MET A 215 -14.44 2.53 1.61
CA MET A 215 -14.28 3.48 0.51
C MET A 215 -13.09 3.11 -0.36
N ALA A 216 -11.88 3.17 0.22
CA ALA A 216 -10.64 2.72 -0.39
C ALA A 216 -9.59 2.41 0.70
N GLY A 217 -8.59 1.59 0.39
CA GLY A 217 -7.40 1.43 1.23
C GLY A 217 -6.57 2.71 1.23
N PHE A 218 -6.04 3.09 0.07
CA PHE A 218 -5.29 4.33 -0.11
C PHE A 218 -5.80 5.15 -1.30
N GLN A 219 -5.98 6.45 -1.06
CA GLN A 219 -6.28 7.44 -2.09
C GLN A 219 -5.18 8.51 -2.09
N ILE A 220 -4.58 8.74 -3.27
CA ILE A 220 -3.45 9.66 -3.43
C ILE A 220 -3.94 11.12 -3.37
N GLY A 221 -3.85 11.71 -2.18
CA GLY A 221 -4.30 13.07 -1.90
C GLY A 221 -3.31 14.18 -2.26
N SER A 222 -2.35 13.93 -3.14
CA SER A 222 -1.23 14.86 -3.41
C SER A 222 -0.95 15.10 -4.89
N THR A 223 -0.22 16.18 -5.18
CA THR A 223 0.39 16.49 -6.48
C THR A 223 1.83 17.00 -6.27
N PRO A 224 2.72 16.90 -7.26
CA PRO A 224 4.05 17.48 -7.16
C PRO A 224 4.01 19.02 -7.20
N PRO A 225 5.07 19.70 -6.73
CA PRO A 225 5.20 21.15 -6.87
C PRO A 225 5.35 21.59 -8.33
N VAL A 226 5.89 20.74 -9.19
CA VAL A 226 6.08 20.96 -10.63
C VAL A 226 5.53 19.74 -11.39
N ALA A 227 4.74 19.97 -12.45
CA ALA A 227 4.21 18.89 -13.29
C ALA A 227 5.34 18.06 -13.91
N GLY A 228 5.16 16.74 -13.98
CA GLY A 228 6.14 15.79 -14.50
C GLY A 228 7.38 15.65 -13.62
N THR A 229 7.27 15.98 -12.33
CA THR A 229 8.33 15.78 -11.33
C THR A 229 7.80 14.97 -10.15
N GLY A 230 8.70 14.58 -9.24
CA GLY A 230 8.34 13.85 -8.03
C GLY A 230 7.88 12.42 -8.26
N GLU A 231 7.63 11.72 -7.16
CA GLU A 231 7.31 10.30 -7.18
C GLU A 231 6.35 9.91 -6.04
N VAL A 232 5.45 8.98 -6.33
CA VAL A 232 4.73 8.22 -5.31
C VAL A 232 5.25 6.78 -5.29
N VAL A 233 5.68 6.31 -4.13
CA VAL A 233 6.16 4.94 -3.90
C VAL A 233 5.19 4.23 -2.96
N ILE A 234 4.59 3.15 -3.44
CA ILE A 234 3.75 2.26 -2.64
C ILE A 234 4.48 0.91 -2.61
N GLN A 235 5.06 0.56 -1.47
CA GLN A 235 5.89 -0.64 -1.41
C GLN A 235 5.65 -1.50 -0.19
N ASN A 236 5.78 -2.81 -0.37
CA ASN A 236 5.78 -3.73 0.76
C ASN A 236 4.53 -3.64 1.65
N ASN A 237 3.38 -3.20 1.13
CA ASN A 237 2.15 -3.11 1.91
C ASN A 237 1.28 -4.36 1.69
N VAL A 238 0.46 -4.67 2.70
CA VAL A 238 -0.63 -5.62 2.60
C VAL A 238 -1.94 -4.84 2.46
N PHE A 239 -2.57 -4.91 1.28
CA PHE A 239 -3.93 -4.47 1.04
C PHE A 239 -4.87 -5.67 1.14
N LEU A 240 -5.70 -5.69 2.19
CA LEU A 240 -6.55 -6.82 2.54
C LEU A 240 -8.02 -6.38 2.71
N ASN A 241 -8.95 -7.01 2.00
CA ASN A 241 -10.39 -6.81 2.23
C ASN A 241 -10.86 -5.35 2.10
N ASN A 242 -10.35 -4.60 1.13
CA ASN A 242 -10.85 -3.27 0.82
C ASN A 242 -11.85 -3.33 -0.34
N LEU A 243 -12.92 -2.52 -0.31
CA LEU A 243 -13.83 -2.33 -1.47
C LEU A 243 -13.18 -1.54 -2.62
N LEU A 244 -11.94 -1.09 -2.45
CA LEU A 244 -11.02 -0.60 -3.48
C LEU A 244 -9.67 -0.52 -2.79
N ALA A 245 -8.65 -1.25 -3.23
CA ALA A 245 -7.36 -1.23 -2.51
C ALA A 245 -6.64 0.11 -2.73
N LEU A 246 -6.51 0.51 -3.99
CA LEU A 246 -5.74 1.67 -4.39
C LEU A 246 -6.44 2.43 -5.51
N ARG A 247 -6.55 3.75 -5.32
CA ARG A 247 -6.94 4.68 -6.37
C ARG A 247 -5.74 5.52 -6.78
N THR A 248 -5.35 5.43 -8.06
CA THR A 248 -4.18 6.17 -8.59
C THR A 248 -4.50 7.61 -9.01
N GLN A 249 -5.77 8.04 -8.92
CA GLN A 249 -6.09 9.45 -9.15
C GLN A 249 -5.47 10.33 -8.06
N THR A 250 -4.78 11.39 -8.50
CA THR A 250 -4.22 12.43 -7.64
C THR A 250 -5.26 13.51 -7.31
N PHE A 251 -5.42 13.82 -6.02
CA PHE A 251 -6.31 14.87 -5.51
C PHE A 251 -5.53 15.96 -4.76
N GLY A 252 -4.50 16.51 -5.41
CA GLY A 252 -3.60 17.50 -4.81
C GLY A 252 -4.07 18.95 -4.93
N ARG A 253 -3.21 19.85 -4.47
CA ARG A 253 -3.46 21.30 -4.46
C ARG A 253 -3.48 21.90 -5.86
N ARG A 254 -2.82 21.27 -6.82
CA ARG A 254 -2.67 21.72 -8.21
C ARG A 254 -3.35 20.73 -9.14
N ALA A 255 -4.56 21.05 -9.61
CA ALA A 255 -5.29 20.19 -10.53
C ALA A 255 -4.51 20.01 -11.85
N GLY A 256 -4.41 18.77 -12.34
CA GLY A 256 -3.78 18.44 -13.61
C GLY A 256 -2.24 18.50 -13.62
N PHE A 257 -1.60 18.51 -12.45
CA PHE A 257 -0.14 18.38 -12.33
C PHE A 257 0.20 16.90 -12.09
N PRO A 258 0.58 16.13 -13.11
CA PRO A 258 0.96 14.73 -12.92
C PRO A 258 2.30 14.64 -12.19
N TYR A 259 2.45 13.61 -11.37
CA TYR A 259 3.76 13.15 -10.92
C TYR A 259 4.53 12.53 -12.07
N ALA A 260 5.86 12.53 -12.01
CA ALA A 260 6.66 11.79 -12.99
C ALA A 260 6.37 10.27 -12.93
N ARG A 261 6.23 9.72 -11.72
CA ARG A 261 6.10 8.27 -11.55
C ARG A 261 5.26 7.84 -10.35
N LEU A 262 4.46 6.79 -10.55
CA LEU A 262 3.95 5.91 -9.50
C LEU A 262 4.69 4.57 -9.55
N LEU A 263 5.41 4.23 -8.47
CA LEU A 263 6.04 2.92 -8.30
C LEU A 263 5.27 2.09 -7.27
N VAL A 264 4.67 1.00 -7.72
CA VAL A 264 3.97 0.03 -6.86
C VAL A 264 4.76 -1.28 -6.85
N ARG A 265 5.44 -1.59 -5.75
CA ARG A 265 6.34 -2.75 -5.69
C ARG A 265 6.24 -3.59 -4.44
N ASN A 266 6.46 -4.90 -4.55
CA ASN A 266 6.50 -5.81 -3.40
C ASN A 266 5.22 -5.78 -2.53
N ASN A 267 4.08 -5.31 -3.05
CA ASN A 267 2.83 -5.27 -2.30
C ASN A 267 2.06 -6.58 -2.45
N LYS A 268 1.13 -6.80 -1.52
CA LYS A 268 0.15 -7.88 -1.59
C LYS A 268 -1.26 -7.29 -1.62
N PHE A 269 -1.95 -7.51 -2.73
CA PHE A 269 -3.35 -7.20 -2.93
C PHE A 269 -4.15 -8.51 -2.85
N ALA A 270 -4.72 -8.79 -1.68
CA ALA A 270 -5.44 -10.04 -1.42
C ALA A 270 -6.88 -9.77 -0.98
N LEU A 271 -7.84 -10.48 -1.59
CA LEU A 271 -9.26 -10.34 -1.27
C LEU A 271 -9.72 -8.87 -1.28
N ASN A 272 -9.28 -8.05 -2.23
CA ASN A 272 -9.88 -6.72 -2.40
C ASN A 272 -11.04 -6.83 -3.36
N PHE A 273 -12.15 -6.21 -2.99
CA PHE A 273 -13.44 -6.38 -3.62
C PHE A 273 -13.81 -5.16 -4.46
N PRO A 274 -14.67 -5.33 -5.47
CA PRO A 274 -15.20 -4.23 -6.26
C PRO A 274 -15.88 -3.17 -5.37
N PHE A 275 -15.63 -1.89 -5.65
CA PHE A 275 -16.39 -0.80 -5.04
C PHE A 275 -17.80 -0.74 -5.60
N ASN A 276 -17.95 -1.16 -6.86
CA ASN A 276 -19.21 -1.44 -7.50
C ASN A 276 -19.26 -2.89 -8.00
N PRO A 277 -20.11 -3.75 -7.43
CA PRO A 277 -20.23 -5.15 -7.86
C PRO A 277 -20.90 -5.33 -9.23
N ASP A 278 -21.49 -4.30 -9.82
CA ASP A 278 -22.03 -4.38 -11.18
C ASP A 278 -20.87 -4.54 -12.19
N PRO A 279 -20.76 -5.69 -12.89
CA PRO A 279 -19.69 -5.96 -13.83
C PRO A 279 -19.62 -4.98 -15.01
N THR A 280 -20.67 -4.20 -15.23
CA THR A 280 -20.73 -3.22 -16.33
C THR A 280 -20.40 -1.79 -15.89
N SER A 281 -20.00 -1.60 -14.63
CA SER A 281 -19.73 -0.29 -14.05
C SER A 281 -18.23 0.03 -13.93
N SER A 282 -17.93 1.16 -13.28
CA SER A 282 -16.59 1.56 -12.89
C SER A 282 -16.31 1.15 -11.43
N ASN A 283 -15.04 1.12 -11.05
CA ASN A 283 -14.52 0.67 -9.76
C ASN A 283 -14.84 -0.78 -9.39
N VAL A 284 -14.55 -1.70 -10.31
CA VAL A 284 -14.76 -3.14 -10.14
C VAL A 284 -13.53 -3.91 -9.64
N SER A 285 -12.33 -3.35 -9.77
CA SER A 285 -11.06 -4.07 -9.51
C SER A 285 -10.34 -3.57 -8.26
N ALA A 286 -9.31 -4.31 -7.82
CA ALA A 286 -8.53 -3.94 -6.64
C ALA A 286 -7.83 -2.58 -6.79
N VAL A 287 -7.28 -2.29 -7.98
CA VAL A 287 -6.57 -1.04 -8.26
C VAL A 287 -7.24 -0.30 -9.42
N GLU A 288 -7.57 0.97 -9.24
CA GLU A 288 -8.08 1.83 -10.32
C GLU A 288 -6.93 2.65 -10.92
N TRP A 289 -6.68 2.47 -12.22
CA TRP A 289 -5.81 3.34 -13.00
C TRP A 289 -6.55 4.58 -13.48
N HIS A 290 -5.96 5.73 -13.20
CA HIS A 290 -6.37 7.01 -13.76
C HIS A 290 -5.54 7.33 -15.01
N ASN A 291 -5.88 8.42 -15.67
CA ASN A 291 -5.20 8.91 -16.87
C ASN A 291 -3.87 9.65 -16.57
N ASP A 292 -3.20 10.01 -17.65
CA ASP A 292 -1.98 10.83 -17.75
C ASP A 292 -1.99 12.18 -17.03
N ASN A 293 -3.13 12.66 -16.52
CA ASN A 293 -3.18 13.86 -15.67
C ASN A 293 -2.73 13.60 -14.22
N SER A 294 -2.54 12.35 -13.83
CA SER A 294 -2.09 11.96 -12.49
C SER A 294 -0.63 11.52 -12.45
N PHE A 295 -0.16 10.80 -13.48
CA PHE A 295 1.19 10.28 -13.57
C PHE A 295 1.65 10.24 -15.03
N ASP A 296 2.93 10.51 -15.28
CA ASP A 296 3.55 10.26 -16.59
C ASP A 296 3.88 8.77 -16.78
N GLU A 297 4.26 8.09 -15.69
CA GLU A 297 4.60 6.66 -15.66
C GLU A 297 3.92 5.90 -14.50
N LEU A 298 3.39 4.72 -14.79
CA LEU A 298 2.91 3.73 -13.81
C LEU A 298 3.77 2.45 -13.89
N VAL A 299 4.39 2.08 -12.78
CA VAL A 299 5.20 0.86 -12.68
C VAL A 299 4.63 -0.06 -11.60
N PHE A 300 4.24 -1.27 -12.01
CA PHE A 300 3.83 -2.35 -11.12
C PHE A 300 4.84 -3.48 -11.20
N GLU A 301 5.59 -3.71 -10.12
CA GLU A 301 6.63 -4.75 -10.09
C GLU A 301 6.60 -5.63 -8.84
N ASN A 302 6.89 -6.92 -8.98
CA ASN A 302 7.06 -7.82 -7.83
C ASN A 302 5.86 -7.85 -6.86
N ASN A 303 4.64 -7.52 -7.30
CA ASN A 303 3.46 -7.56 -6.45
C ASN A 303 2.76 -8.94 -6.53
N ILE A 304 1.93 -9.22 -5.54
CA ILE A 304 0.93 -10.30 -5.57
C ILE A 304 -0.45 -9.68 -5.73
N PHE A 305 -1.17 -10.07 -6.78
CA PHE A 305 -2.60 -9.80 -6.95
C PHE A 305 -3.35 -11.12 -6.92
N ALA A 306 -3.99 -11.42 -5.79
CA ALA A 306 -4.65 -12.70 -5.58
C ALA A 306 -6.06 -12.56 -5.02
N PHE A 307 -6.99 -13.36 -5.56
CA PHE A 307 -8.36 -13.46 -5.05
C PHE A 307 -9.13 -12.13 -5.07
N ASN A 308 -8.83 -11.22 -6.00
CA ASN A 308 -9.56 -9.96 -6.14
C ASN A 308 -10.68 -10.16 -7.16
N PRO A 309 -11.95 -10.40 -6.78
CA PRO A 309 -12.94 -11.00 -7.67
C PRO A 309 -13.26 -10.19 -8.93
N GLY A 310 -13.10 -8.86 -8.90
CA GLY A 310 -13.37 -8.00 -10.06
C GLY A 310 -12.13 -7.50 -10.80
N GLY A 311 -10.97 -8.13 -10.62
CA GLY A 311 -9.75 -7.86 -11.38
C GLY A 311 -8.60 -7.34 -10.52
N ALA A 312 -7.38 -7.50 -11.02
CA ALA A 312 -6.21 -6.85 -10.41
C ALA A 312 -6.26 -5.33 -10.63
N PHE A 313 -6.55 -4.91 -11.87
CA PHE A 313 -6.59 -3.52 -12.28
C PHE A 313 -7.89 -3.18 -13.01
N GLN A 314 -8.31 -1.93 -12.88
CA GLN A 314 -9.32 -1.33 -13.73
C GLN A 314 -8.75 -0.14 -14.50
N SER A 315 -9.17 0.00 -15.76
CA SER A 315 -9.04 1.25 -16.52
C SER A 315 -10.29 1.54 -17.35
N ASP A 316 -10.79 2.77 -17.28
CA ASP A 316 -11.89 3.26 -18.15
C ASP A 316 -11.41 4.31 -19.16
N TRP A 317 -10.10 4.48 -19.27
CA TRP A 317 -9.48 5.46 -20.16
C TRP A 317 -9.05 4.81 -21.47
N ALA A 318 -9.13 5.60 -22.54
CA ALA A 318 -8.62 5.16 -23.84
C ALA A 318 -7.08 5.08 -23.77
N PRO A 319 -6.44 4.16 -24.52
CA PRO A 319 -4.99 3.94 -24.44
C PRO A 319 -4.14 5.21 -24.64
N ASP A 320 -4.60 6.13 -25.49
CA ASP A 320 -3.95 7.42 -25.78
C ASP A 320 -4.00 8.44 -24.62
N ARG A 321 -4.72 8.12 -23.54
CA ARG A 321 -4.80 8.92 -22.31
C ARG A 321 -4.22 8.17 -21.11
N LEU A 322 -3.64 6.99 -21.31
CA LEU A 322 -2.98 6.27 -20.24
C LEU A 322 -1.53 6.75 -20.07
N PRO A 323 -1.01 6.78 -18.85
CA PRO A 323 0.43 6.95 -18.61
C PRO A 323 1.23 5.83 -19.27
N ALA A 324 2.54 6.03 -19.42
CA ALA A 324 3.44 4.93 -19.76
C ALA A 324 3.32 3.82 -18.72
N LEU A 325 3.02 2.59 -19.14
CA LEU A 325 2.63 1.51 -18.25
C LEU A 325 3.64 0.36 -18.30
N THR A 326 4.20 0.01 -17.14
CA THR A 326 5.06 -1.17 -16.96
C THR A 326 4.43 -2.14 -15.97
N ILE A 327 4.25 -3.39 -16.38
CA ILE A 327 3.78 -4.49 -15.54
C ILE A 327 4.78 -5.64 -15.64
N ARG A 328 5.65 -5.77 -14.64
CA ARG A 328 6.69 -6.80 -14.67
C ARG A 328 6.84 -7.58 -13.40
N ASP A 329 7.22 -8.85 -13.53
CA ASP A 329 7.54 -9.70 -12.40
C ASP A 329 6.42 -9.74 -11.33
N ASN A 330 5.14 -9.61 -11.68
CA ASN A 330 4.04 -9.74 -10.72
C ASN A 330 3.49 -11.18 -10.72
N LEU A 331 2.89 -11.57 -9.61
CA LEU A 331 2.12 -12.81 -9.50
C LEU A 331 0.62 -12.48 -9.52
N PHE A 332 -0.10 -13.04 -10.49
CA PHE A 332 -1.56 -12.95 -10.60
C PHE A 332 -2.20 -14.32 -10.31
N TYR A 333 -3.28 -14.33 -9.52
CA TYR A 333 -4.03 -15.55 -9.24
C TYR A 333 -5.50 -15.27 -8.90
N PHE A 334 -6.43 -15.86 -9.65
CA PHE A 334 -7.86 -15.88 -9.29
C PHE A 334 -8.48 -14.47 -9.13
N ASN A 335 -8.27 -13.57 -10.11
CA ASN A 335 -8.76 -12.19 -10.07
C ASN A 335 -10.05 -11.94 -10.88
N GLY A 336 -10.66 -12.95 -11.49
CA GLY A 336 -11.87 -12.79 -12.31
C GLY A 336 -13.22 -13.33 -11.80
N PRO A 337 -13.38 -13.90 -10.58
CA PRO A 337 -14.64 -14.56 -10.20
C PRO A 337 -15.93 -13.76 -10.41
N LEU A 338 -15.92 -12.44 -10.26
CA LEU A 338 -17.07 -11.56 -10.52
C LEU A 338 -17.59 -11.70 -11.95
N PHE A 339 -16.69 -11.98 -12.89
CA PHE A 339 -16.98 -12.16 -14.31
C PHE A 339 -17.16 -13.63 -14.71
N GLY A 340 -17.16 -14.56 -13.75
CA GLY A 340 -17.18 -16.00 -14.00
C GLY A 340 -15.82 -16.56 -14.45
N GLU A 341 -14.74 -15.81 -14.28
CA GLU A 341 -13.40 -16.18 -14.73
C GLU A 341 -12.53 -16.65 -13.55
N SER A 342 -12.14 -17.93 -13.55
CA SER A 342 -11.39 -18.55 -12.44
C SER A 342 -9.96 -18.97 -12.80
N GLY A 343 -9.52 -18.69 -14.03
CA GLY A 343 -8.16 -18.99 -14.49
C GLY A 343 -7.08 -18.27 -13.67
N ALA A 344 -5.92 -18.89 -13.52
CA ALA A 344 -4.81 -18.34 -12.74
C ALA A 344 -4.34 -16.96 -13.26
N GLY A 345 -4.33 -16.75 -14.58
CA GLY A 345 -4.01 -15.45 -15.20
C GLY A 345 -5.22 -14.66 -15.70
N ALA A 346 -6.43 -15.03 -15.29
CA ALA A 346 -7.63 -14.38 -15.79
C ALA A 346 -7.85 -13.01 -15.14
N VAL A 347 -8.36 -12.07 -15.94
CA VAL A 347 -8.79 -10.72 -15.56
C VAL A 347 -7.68 -9.93 -14.83
N ILE A 348 -6.64 -9.58 -15.59
CA ILE A 348 -5.60 -8.66 -15.12
C ILE A 348 -6.12 -7.23 -15.18
N VAL A 349 -6.71 -6.85 -16.31
CA VAL A 349 -7.40 -5.56 -16.44
C VAL A 349 -8.87 -5.80 -16.79
N ALA A 350 -9.77 -5.14 -16.07
CA ALA A 350 -11.18 -5.05 -16.42
C ALA A 350 -11.54 -3.59 -16.71
N GLY A 351 -12.26 -3.29 -17.78
CA GLY A 351 -12.40 -1.88 -18.15
C GLY A 351 -13.24 -1.58 -19.37
N LYS A 352 -13.48 -0.29 -19.58
CA LYS A 352 -14.21 0.24 -20.75
C LYS A 352 -13.26 0.91 -21.73
N PHE A 353 -13.22 0.43 -22.97
CA PHE A 353 -12.32 0.95 -24.01
C PHE A 353 -13.07 1.37 -25.29
N GLY A 354 -12.53 2.37 -26.00
CA GLY A 354 -12.98 2.78 -27.35
C GLY A 354 -14.08 3.86 -27.42
N THR A 355 -14.49 4.23 -28.65
CA THR A 355 -15.46 5.31 -28.98
C THR A 355 -16.93 4.93 -28.78
N ASN A 356 -17.21 3.72 -28.29
CA ASN A 356 -18.50 3.24 -27.78
C ASN A 356 -18.18 2.18 -26.71
N PRO A 357 -17.99 2.58 -25.44
CA PRO A 357 -17.28 1.78 -24.45
C PRO A 357 -17.92 0.40 -24.27
N GLN A 358 -17.24 -0.63 -24.78
CA GLN A 358 -17.53 -2.02 -24.45
C GLN A 358 -16.69 -2.40 -23.24
N TYR A 359 -17.29 -3.17 -22.34
CA TYR A 359 -16.58 -3.72 -21.21
C TYR A 359 -15.73 -4.89 -21.68
N ILE A 360 -14.42 -4.81 -21.47
CA ILE A 360 -13.44 -5.79 -21.93
C ILE A 360 -12.65 -6.30 -20.72
N LEU A 361 -12.42 -7.61 -20.72
CA LEU A 361 -11.53 -8.29 -19.78
C LEU A 361 -10.24 -8.63 -20.52
N LEU A 362 -9.11 -8.20 -19.99
CA LEU A 362 -7.79 -8.47 -20.55
C LEU A 362 -7.02 -9.39 -19.61
N ASP A 363 -6.47 -10.46 -20.18
CA ASP A 363 -5.35 -11.19 -19.59
C ASP A 363 -4.02 -10.46 -19.91
N ILE A 364 -2.88 -11.10 -19.62
CA ILE A 364 -1.57 -10.46 -19.78
C ILE A 364 -1.21 -10.15 -21.24
N ASP A 365 -1.63 -11.02 -22.17
CA ASP A 365 -1.40 -10.82 -23.60
C ASP A 365 -2.34 -9.74 -24.13
N GLY A 366 -3.60 -9.73 -23.68
CA GLY A 366 -4.54 -8.66 -23.95
C GLY A 366 -4.06 -7.29 -23.46
N VAL A 367 -3.42 -7.22 -22.30
CA VAL A 367 -2.82 -5.96 -21.80
C VAL A 367 -1.73 -5.47 -22.73
N ARG A 368 -0.78 -6.35 -23.11
CA ARG A 368 0.31 -6.00 -24.05
C ARG A 368 -0.25 -5.51 -25.38
N ASP A 369 -1.22 -6.23 -25.94
CA ASP A 369 -1.68 -6.01 -27.31
C ASP A 369 -2.66 -4.84 -27.43
N ASN A 370 -3.34 -4.44 -26.34
CA ASN A 370 -4.37 -3.39 -26.37
C ASN A 370 -3.99 -2.10 -25.63
N LEU A 371 -3.06 -2.13 -24.68
CA LEU A 371 -2.72 -0.97 -23.83
C LEU A 371 -1.30 -0.42 -24.05
N ASP A 372 -0.56 -0.96 -25.02
CA ASP A 372 0.85 -0.57 -25.30
C ASP A 372 1.74 -0.61 -24.05
N ALA A 373 1.46 -1.55 -23.15
CA ALA A 373 2.17 -1.70 -21.89
C ALA A 373 3.46 -2.51 -22.06
N GLU A 374 4.53 -2.12 -21.35
CA GLU A 374 5.70 -2.96 -21.17
C GLU A 374 5.36 -4.10 -20.21
N VAL A 375 5.40 -5.34 -20.71
CA VAL A 375 4.98 -6.54 -19.97
C VAL A 375 6.07 -7.61 -20.01
N SER A 376 6.54 -8.05 -18.84
CA SER A 376 7.59 -9.08 -18.74
C SER A 376 7.57 -9.85 -17.41
N GLY A 377 8.09 -11.07 -17.36
CA GLY A 377 8.36 -11.80 -16.10
C GLY A 377 7.16 -12.19 -15.20
N ASN A 378 5.93 -11.83 -15.57
CA ASN A 378 4.74 -12.10 -14.76
C ASN A 378 4.43 -13.61 -14.66
N THR A 379 3.89 -14.03 -13.52
CA THR A 379 3.66 -15.44 -13.18
C THR A 379 2.22 -15.70 -12.70
N PHE A 380 1.71 -16.91 -12.95
CA PHE A 380 0.31 -17.31 -12.70
C PHE A 380 0.22 -18.55 -11.81
N ILE A 381 0.88 -18.50 -10.66
CA ILE A 381 0.89 -19.63 -9.71
C ILE A 381 0.03 -19.31 -8.50
N ASP A 382 -0.66 -20.33 -7.98
CA ASP A 382 -1.35 -20.24 -6.68
C ASP A 382 -0.33 -19.86 -5.58
N PRO A 383 -0.46 -18.70 -4.93
CA PRO A 383 0.43 -18.27 -3.87
C PRO A 383 0.24 -19.05 -2.56
N GLN A 384 -0.86 -19.80 -2.42
CA GLN A 384 -1.29 -20.49 -1.19
C GLN A 384 -1.30 -19.53 0.00
N LEU A 385 -2.04 -18.42 -0.15
CA LEU A 385 -2.17 -17.42 0.92
C LEU A 385 -3.03 -17.98 2.03
N ARG A 386 -2.51 -17.90 3.25
CA ARG A 386 -3.26 -18.13 4.49
C ARG A 386 -3.70 -16.78 5.04
N LEU A 387 -4.95 -16.66 5.48
CA LEU A 387 -5.53 -15.41 5.95
C LEU A 387 -6.26 -15.62 7.28
N ALA A 388 -6.40 -14.56 8.07
CA ALA A 388 -7.16 -14.57 9.31
C ALA A 388 -8.52 -13.88 9.10
N LEU A 389 -9.60 -14.58 9.41
CA LEU A 389 -10.98 -14.12 9.27
C LEU A 389 -11.64 -14.04 10.65
N VAL A 390 -12.51 -13.05 10.83
CA VAL A 390 -13.36 -13.01 12.03
C VAL A 390 -14.44 -14.08 11.93
N ALA A 391 -14.41 -15.04 12.83
CA ALA A 391 -15.39 -16.10 12.93
C ALA A 391 -16.82 -15.53 12.99
N ASP A 392 -17.75 -16.19 12.32
CA ASP A 392 -19.15 -15.82 12.38
C ASP A 392 -19.68 -16.02 13.81
N GLN A 393 -20.25 -14.98 14.39
CA GLN A 393 -20.68 -14.99 15.80
C GLN A 393 -22.09 -14.40 15.91
N PRO A 394 -23.07 -15.15 16.44
CA PRO A 394 -24.48 -14.77 16.43
C PRO A 394 -24.86 -13.72 17.50
N VAL A 395 -23.91 -12.93 18.01
CA VAL A 395 -24.10 -12.04 19.19
C VAL A 395 -23.51 -10.65 18.96
N ASP A 396 -24.12 -9.64 19.60
CA ASP A 396 -23.64 -8.24 19.60
C ASP A 396 -22.17 -8.16 20.04
N ARG A 397 -21.30 -7.76 19.11
CA ARG A 397 -19.83 -7.75 19.27
C ARG A 397 -19.31 -6.57 20.08
N SER A 398 -20.18 -5.66 20.55
CA SER A 398 -19.77 -4.52 21.37
C SER A 398 -19.17 -4.90 22.75
N PHE A 399 -19.28 -6.17 23.16
CA PHE A 399 -18.83 -6.64 24.49
C PHE A 399 -17.94 -7.90 24.47
N ILE A 400 -17.65 -8.51 23.32
CA ILE A 400 -16.91 -9.79 23.23
C ILE A 400 -15.74 -9.66 22.22
N ARG A 401 -14.57 -10.20 22.55
CA ARG A 401 -13.44 -10.30 21.60
C ARG A 401 -13.81 -11.28 20.49
N ALA A 402 -13.65 -10.84 19.24
CA ALA A 402 -13.93 -11.66 18.08
C ALA A 402 -13.04 -12.93 18.07
N GLN A 403 -13.64 -14.09 17.76
CA GLN A 403 -12.86 -15.29 17.49
C GLN A 403 -12.23 -15.18 16.10
N VAL A 404 -11.00 -15.68 15.96
CA VAL A 404 -10.24 -15.62 14.71
C VAL A 404 -10.13 -17.03 14.18
N ASP A 405 -10.68 -17.24 12.99
CA ASP A 405 -10.50 -18.48 12.22
C ASP A 405 -9.43 -18.27 11.16
N GLU A 406 -8.78 -19.36 10.78
CA GLU A 406 -7.84 -19.35 9.67
C GLU A 406 -8.54 -19.78 8.38
N LEU A 407 -8.44 -18.94 7.35
CA LEU A 407 -8.85 -19.26 5.99
C LEU A 407 -7.64 -19.84 5.25
N GLU A 408 -7.55 -21.17 5.22
CA GLU A 408 -6.46 -21.90 4.56
C GLU A 408 -6.54 -21.79 3.02
N ASP A 409 -7.75 -21.72 2.48
CA ASP A 409 -8.01 -21.54 1.05
C ASP A 409 -9.02 -20.42 0.80
N PRO A 410 -8.56 -19.22 0.38
CA PRO A 410 -9.45 -18.09 0.12
C PRO A 410 -10.51 -18.33 -0.95
N ARG A 411 -10.36 -19.37 -1.78
CA ARG A 411 -11.36 -19.74 -2.80
C ARG A 411 -12.66 -20.27 -2.19
N GLU A 412 -12.64 -20.72 -0.94
CA GLU A 412 -13.84 -21.22 -0.25
C GLU A 412 -14.92 -20.13 -0.10
N LEU A 413 -14.53 -18.85 -0.05
CA LEU A 413 -15.44 -17.69 0.00
C LEU A 413 -16.28 -17.52 -1.28
N PHE A 414 -15.89 -18.20 -2.35
CA PHE A 414 -16.44 -18.05 -3.67
C PHE A 414 -17.28 -19.28 -4.09
N GLY A 415 -17.43 -20.31 -3.25
CA GLY A 415 -18.28 -21.46 -3.57
C GLY A 415 -17.77 -22.26 -4.79
N PHE A 416 -16.82 -23.17 -4.57
CA PHE A 416 -16.16 -23.95 -5.63
C PHE A 416 -17.12 -24.69 -6.59
N GLY A 417 -16.99 -24.42 -7.90
CA GLY A 417 -17.67 -25.15 -8.99
C GLY A 417 -17.28 -24.63 -10.38
N SER A 418 -17.56 -25.40 -11.44
CA SER A 418 -17.41 -24.95 -12.84
C SER A 418 -18.66 -24.18 -13.29
N GLY A 419 -18.60 -22.85 -13.25
CA GLY A 419 -19.70 -21.95 -13.62
C GLY A 419 -19.52 -20.55 -13.02
N PRO A 420 -20.46 -19.60 -13.26
CA PRO A 420 -20.48 -18.33 -12.55
C PRO A 420 -20.44 -18.59 -11.05
N VAL A 421 -19.46 -17.98 -10.40
CA VAL A 421 -19.16 -18.17 -8.99
C VAL A 421 -20.23 -17.43 -8.18
N GLU A 422 -21.05 -18.16 -7.41
CA GLU A 422 -21.93 -17.54 -6.42
C GLU A 422 -21.08 -17.06 -5.25
N VAL A 423 -20.82 -15.76 -5.22
CA VAL A 423 -20.10 -15.09 -4.13
C VAL A 423 -20.98 -15.15 -2.88
N SER A 424 -20.73 -16.11 -1.99
CA SER A 424 -21.53 -16.30 -0.77
C SER A 424 -21.41 -15.11 0.18
N THR A 425 -20.26 -14.43 0.17
CA THR A 425 -19.97 -13.23 0.96
C THR A 425 -19.16 -12.24 0.11
N PHE A 426 -19.57 -10.98 0.10
CA PHE A 426 -19.00 -9.97 -0.77
C PHE A 426 -17.72 -9.33 -0.22
N ALA A 427 -17.52 -9.28 1.09
CA ALA A 427 -16.31 -8.73 1.72
C ALA A 427 -16.35 -9.05 3.22
N PRO A 428 -16.02 -10.28 3.63
CA PRO A 428 -16.09 -10.69 5.03
C PRO A 428 -15.06 -9.94 5.88
N GLU A 429 -15.32 -9.72 7.16
CA GLU A 429 -14.36 -9.07 8.06
C GLU A 429 -13.06 -9.89 8.19
N MET A 430 -11.93 -9.30 7.80
CA MET A 430 -10.60 -9.91 7.90
C MET A 430 -9.80 -9.28 9.02
N LEU A 431 -8.84 -10.00 9.60
CA LEU A 431 -7.93 -9.46 10.61
C LEU A 431 -6.48 -9.59 10.19
N TYR A 432 -5.67 -8.71 10.74
CA TYR A 432 -4.23 -8.92 10.76
C TYR A 432 -3.83 -9.79 11.96
N ASP A 433 -3.25 -10.96 11.69
CA ASP A 433 -2.62 -11.82 12.69
C ASP A 433 -1.14 -12.00 12.36
N GLU A 434 -0.25 -11.64 13.27
CA GLU A 434 1.21 -11.75 13.08
C GLU A 434 1.70 -13.21 12.90
N ARG A 435 0.91 -14.20 13.32
CA ARG A 435 1.19 -15.63 13.11
C ARG A 435 0.83 -16.08 11.70
N VAL A 436 -0.12 -15.38 11.09
CA VAL A 436 -0.68 -15.65 9.77
C VAL A 436 -0.57 -14.41 8.89
N VAL A 437 0.48 -13.57 9.10
CA VAL A 437 0.82 -12.47 8.17
C VAL A 437 0.65 -13.08 6.80
N PRO A 438 -0.13 -12.50 5.87
CA PRO A 438 -0.45 -13.20 4.64
C PRO A 438 0.85 -13.62 3.98
N VAL A 439 1.25 -14.86 4.19
CA VAL A 439 2.54 -15.45 3.84
C VAL A 439 2.21 -16.43 2.74
N THR A 440 3.06 -16.46 1.74
CA THR A 440 2.90 -17.43 0.67
C THR A 440 3.28 -18.81 1.22
N GLY A 441 2.30 -19.73 1.24
CA GLY A 441 2.55 -21.14 1.54
C GLY A 441 3.44 -21.80 0.48
N ARG A 442 3.44 -21.26 -0.74
CA ARG A 442 4.22 -21.75 -1.87
C ARG A 442 5.63 -21.13 -1.92
N PRO A 443 6.72 -21.92 -1.86
CA PRO A 443 8.08 -21.38 -1.94
C PRO A 443 8.37 -20.56 -3.20
N ALA A 444 7.85 -20.98 -4.36
CA ALA A 444 8.03 -20.28 -5.63
C ALA A 444 7.35 -18.89 -5.67
N ALA A 445 6.42 -18.60 -4.75
CA ALA A 445 5.74 -17.31 -4.67
C ALA A 445 6.42 -16.33 -3.70
N ARG A 446 7.46 -16.75 -2.95
CA ARG A 446 8.20 -15.92 -1.99
C ARG A 446 8.93 -14.70 -2.58
N PRO A 447 9.43 -14.74 -3.84
CA PRO A 447 10.04 -13.55 -4.45
C PRO A 447 9.06 -12.39 -4.67
N TYR A 448 7.76 -12.65 -4.62
CA TYR A 448 6.71 -11.66 -4.89
C TYR A 448 6.04 -11.19 -3.59
N GLY A 449 5.54 -9.96 -3.62
CA GLY A 449 4.89 -9.34 -2.48
C GLY A 449 5.88 -9.05 -1.35
N ILE A 450 5.41 -9.22 -0.11
CA ILE A 450 6.10 -8.76 1.09
C ILE A 450 7.52 -9.33 1.20
N GLN A 451 8.50 -8.43 1.28
CA GLN A 451 9.89 -8.73 1.60
C GLN A 451 10.16 -8.24 3.03
N ARG A 452 10.56 -9.14 3.93
CA ARG A 452 10.78 -8.80 5.35
C ARG A 452 12.15 -8.17 5.65
N ASN A 453 13.08 -8.25 4.70
CA ASN A 453 14.41 -7.66 4.87
C ASN A 453 14.41 -6.25 4.25
N ASP A 454 14.71 -5.23 5.06
CA ASP A 454 15.06 -3.84 4.71
C ASP A 454 14.57 -3.34 3.35
N VAL A 455 13.25 -3.22 3.18
CA VAL A 455 12.66 -2.65 1.96
C VAL A 455 12.64 -1.12 2.02
N TRP A 456 12.62 -0.54 3.23
CA TRP A 456 12.69 0.90 3.44
C TRP A 456 13.19 1.31 4.84
N GLY A 457 14.30 2.06 4.86
CA GLY A 457 14.60 3.13 5.81
C GLY A 457 14.86 2.78 7.28
N MET A 458 16.14 2.52 7.59
CA MET A 458 16.83 3.04 8.79
C MET A 458 18.21 3.60 8.41
N ASP A 459 18.79 3.19 7.27
CA ASP A 459 20.03 3.77 6.73
C ASP A 459 19.75 5.04 5.91
N ASP A 460 20.34 6.15 6.34
CA ASP A 460 20.66 7.32 5.50
C ASP A 460 21.89 7.01 4.63
#